data_AF-A0A6G3ZJR2-F1
#
_entry.id   AF-A0A6G3ZJR2-F1
#
_cell.length_a   1.000
_cell.length_b   1.000
_cell.length_c   1.000
_cell.angle_alpha   90.00
_cell.angle_beta   90.00
_cell.angle_gamma   90.00
#
_symmetry.space_group_name_H-M   'P 1'
#
loop_
_entity.id
_entity.type
_entity.pdbx_description
1 polymer ?
#
loop_
_entity_poly.entity_id
_entity_poly.type
_entity_poly.pdbx_seq_one_letter_code
_entity_poly.pdbx_strand_id
1 'polypeptide(L)' 'MEMMVILLIAVLLFGANKIPKLARSTGEAMGEFKKGRQEVENELREMQESGTDSVATETEPATETEPATETNTSTDSE' A
#
# COMPACT_ATOMS: atom_id res chain seq x y z
N MET A 1 24.76 0.39 -14.57
CA MET A 1 24.61 1.81 -15.00
C MET A 1 23.19 2.09 -15.48
N GLU A 2 22.40 1.05 -15.81
CA GLU A 2 21.03 1.19 -16.33
C GLU A 2 20.10 1.99 -15.41
N MET A 3 20.11 1.75 -14.09
CA MET A 3 19.22 2.46 -13.14
C MET A 3 19.42 3.98 -13.15
N MET A 4 20.66 4.45 -13.30
CA MET A 4 20.95 5.89 -13.37
C MET A 4 20.44 6.50 -14.68
N VAL A 5 20.55 5.76 -15.79
CA VAL A 5 20.01 6.20 -17.09
C VAL A 5 18.49 6.29 -17.04
N ILE A 6 17.81 5.30 -16.44
CA ILE A 6 16.35 5.30 -16.28
C ILE A 6 15.91 6.48 -15.41
N LEU A 7 16.59 6.73 -14.28
CA LEU A 7 16.30 7.89 -13.43
C LEU A 7 16.51 9.22 -14.16
N LEU A 8 17.56 9.32 -14.96
CA LEU A 8 17.85 10.53 -15.72
C LEU A 8 16.77 10.79 -16.78
N ILE A 9 16.32 9.75 -17.49
CA ILE A 9 15.17 9.84 -18.42
C ILE A 9 13.90 10.23 -17.67
N ALA A 10 13.60 9.62 -16.52
CA ALA A 10 12.44 9.98 -15.71
C ALA A 10 12.48 11.45 -15.25
N VAL A 11 13.64 11.95 -14.82
CA VAL A 11 13.84 13.35 -14.45
C VAL A 11 13.68 14.28 -15.65
N LEU A 12 14.08 13.89 -16.85
CA LEU A 12 13.86 14.69 -18.07
C LEU A 12 12.38 14.75 -18.46
N LEU A 13 11.65 13.64 -18.35
CA LEU A 13 10.22 13.57 -18.69
C LEU A 13 9.34 14.32 -17.68
N PHE A 14 9.59 14.11 -16.39
CA PHE A 14 8.77 14.68 -15.31
C PHE A 14 9.29 16.02 -14.80
N GLY A 15 10.59 16.31 -14.99
CA GLY A 15 11.29 17.47 -14.45
C GLY A 15 11.85 17.24 -13.04
N ALA A 16 13.01 17.82 -12.75
CA ALA A 16 13.69 17.70 -11.45
C ALA A 16 12.85 18.19 -10.26
N ASN A 17 11.91 19.11 -10.49
CA ASN A 17 11.05 19.66 -9.44
C ASN A 17 9.79 18.82 -9.18
N LYS A 18 9.40 17.92 -10.08
CA LYS A 18 8.11 17.22 -9.98
C LYS A 18 8.17 16.03 -9.03
N ILE A 19 9.23 15.23 -9.11
CA ILE A 19 9.44 14.08 -8.20
C ILE A 19 9.49 14.51 -6.72
N PRO A 20 10.28 15.54 -6.31
CA PRO A 20 10.31 15.99 -4.92
C PRO A 20 8.97 16.53 -4.44
N LYS A 21 8.26 17.25 -5.32
CA LYS A 21 6.94 17.83 -4.99
C LYS A 21 5.90 16.75 -4.76
N LEU A 22 5.87 15.72 -5.59
CA LEU A 22 4.99 14.55 -5.43
C LEU A 22 5.33 13.76 -4.16
N ALA A 23 6.62 13.49 -3.93
CA ALA A 23 7.06 12.80 -2.71
C ALA A 23 6.63 13.56 -1.45
N ARG A 24 6.72 14.89 -1.47
CA ARG A 24 6.30 15.72 -0.34
C ARG A 24 4.79 15.67 -0.10
N SER A 25 3.96 15.90 -1.12
CA SER A 25 2.50 15.86 -0.95
C SER A 25 1.99 14.47 -0.57
N THR A 26 2.55 13.41 -1.19
CA THR A 26 2.19 12.03 -0.86
C THR A 26 2.67 11.67 0.55
N GLY A 27 3.86 12.12 0.95
CA GLY A 27 4.39 11.91 2.29
C GLY A 27 3.56 12.60 3.36
N GLU A 28 3.13 13.85 3.12
CA GLU A 28 2.23 14.59 4.00
C GLU A 28 0.89 13.87 4.16
N ALA A 29 0.26 13.46 3.04
CA ALA A 29 -1.00 12.72 3.06
C ALA A 29 -0.87 11.36 3.79
N MET A 30 0.19 10.61 3.52
CA MET A 30 0.45 9.32 4.17
C MET A 30 0.75 9.48 5.66
N GLY A 31 1.41 10.58 6.06
CA GLY A 31 1.68 10.92 7.45
C GLY A 31 0.41 11.20 8.24
N GLU A 32 -0.45 12.08 7.73
CA GLU A 32 -1.75 12.38 8.35
C GLU A 32 -2.66 11.14 8.38
N PHE A 33 -2.66 10.34 7.32
CA PHE A 33 -3.40 9.09 7.28
C PHE A 33 -2.93 8.11 8.36
N LYS A 34 -1.60 7.92 8.50
CA LYS A 34 -1.04 7.04 9.54
C LYS A 34 -1.40 7.51 10.94
N LYS A 35 -1.32 8.82 11.19
CA LYS A 35 -1.71 9.43 12.47
C LYS A 35 -3.19 9.19 12.78
N GLY A 36 -4.08 9.46 11.84
CA GLY A 36 -5.52 9.21 12.00
C GLY A 36 -5.84 7.74 12.24
N ARG A 37 -5.15 6.81 11.53
CA ARG A 37 -5.32 5.38 11.80
C ARG A 37 -4.90 4.97 13.21
N GLN A 38 -3.81 5.54 13.71
CA GLN A 38 -3.32 5.25 15.05
C GLN A 38 -4.25 5.82 16.15
N GLU A 39 -4.80 7.01 15.93
CA GLU A 39 -5.82 7.59 16.81
C GLU A 39 -7.07 6.70 16.88
N VAL A 40 -7.58 6.26 15.72
CA VAL A 40 -8.73 5.34 15.65
C VAL A 40 -8.43 4.01 16.35
N GLU A 41 -7.27 3.41 16.12
CA GLU A 41 -6.88 2.16 16.79
C GLU A 41 -6.80 2.31 18.31
N ASN A 42 -6.26 3.43 18.79
CA ASN A 42 -6.21 3.73 20.22
C ASN A 42 -7.61 3.95 20.80
N GLU A 43 -8.50 4.68 20.12
CA GLU A 43 -9.89 4.88 20.54
C GLU A 43 -10.65 3.54 20.61
N LEU A 44 -10.48 2.67 19.60
CA LEU A 44 -11.09 1.33 19.59
C LEU A 44 -10.59 0.48 20.75
N ARG A 45 -9.30 0.58 21.06
CA ARG A 45 -8.68 -0.14 22.19
C ARG A 45 -9.18 0.38 23.53
N GLU A 46 -9.28 1.68 23.71
CA GLU A 46 -9.83 2.29 24.92
C GLU A 46 -11.30 1.93 25.11
N MET A 47 -12.09 1.87 24.03
CA MET A 47 -13.47 1.38 24.06
C MET A 47 -13.57 -0.09 24.45
N GLN A 48 -12.66 -0.93 23.96
CA GLN A 48 -12.60 -2.35 24.29
C GLN A 48 -12.15 -2.59 25.73
N GLU A 49 -11.22 -1.78 26.26
CA GLU A 49 -10.75 -1.86 27.63
C GLU A 49 -11.76 -1.26 28.64
N SER A 50 -12.61 -0.31 28.21
CA SER A 50 -13.63 0.33 29.05
C SER A 50 -14.98 -0.41 29.09
N GLY A 51 -15.17 -1.45 28.28
CA GLY A 51 -16.35 -2.32 28.25
C GLY A 51 -16.00 -3.74 28.67
N THR A 52 -16.10 -4.07 29.96
CA THR A 52 -15.91 -5.44 30.45
C THR A 52 -17.00 -6.39 29.92
N ASP A 53 -16.56 -7.54 29.43
CA ASP A 53 -17.32 -8.77 29.09
C ASP A 53 -18.35 -8.70 27.93
N SER A 54 -17.91 -9.05 26.71
CA SER A 54 -18.64 -10.03 25.88
C SER A 54 -17.91 -10.46 24.60
N VAL A 55 -17.61 -11.75 24.59
CA VAL A 55 -17.64 -12.69 23.45
C VAL A 55 -16.49 -12.61 22.44
N ALA A 56 -15.60 -13.60 22.58
CA ALA A 56 -14.79 -14.14 21.50
C ALA A 56 -15.67 -14.55 20.31
N THR A 57 -15.32 -14.15 19.08
CA THR A 57 -15.53 -14.95 17.87
C THR A 57 -14.58 -14.45 16.78
N GLU A 58 -13.54 -15.25 16.54
CA GLU A 58 -13.04 -15.68 15.23
C GLU A 58 -13.03 -14.66 14.07
N THR A 59 -11.83 -14.28 13.63
CA THR A 59 -11.59 -13.91 12.22
C THR A 59 -10.16 -14.31 11.83
N GLU A 60 -9.97 -15.61 11.60
CA GLU A 60 -9.22 -16.02 10.41
C GLU A 60 -10.27 -16.36 9.35
N PRO A 61 -10.14 -15.77 8.15
CA PRO A 61 -9.57 -16.59 7.11
C PRO A 61 -8.49 -15.85 6.31
N ALA A 62 -7.43 -16.59 6.02
CA ALA A 62 -6.55 -16.33 4.90
C ALA A 62 -7.37 -16.13 3.61
N THR A 63 -7.06 -15.09 2.85
CA THR A 63 -7.33 -15.09 1.40
C THR A 63 -6.18 -14.35 0.73
N GLU A 64 -5.13 -15.11 0.52
CA GLU A 64 -4.22 -15.01 -0.60
C GLU A 64 -5.02 -14.72 -1.88
N THR A 65 -4.92 -13.48 -2.38
CA THR A 65 -5.38 -13.14 -3.73
C THR A 65 -4.15 -13.24 -4.62
N GLU A 66 -3.85 -14.46 -5.07
CA GLU A 66 -3.13 -14.67 -6.33
C GLU A 66 -4.05 -14.21 -7.47
N PRO A 67 -3.67 -13.24 -8.31
CA PRO A 67 -4.27 -13.14 -9.63
C PRO A 67 -3.62 -14.21 -10.50
N ALA A 68 -4.30 -15.35 -10.62
CA ALA A 68 -4.10 -16.26 -11.74
C ALA A 68 -4.31 -15.47 -13.04
N THR A 69 -3.23 -15.28 -13.81
CA THR A 69 -3.32 -15.04 -15.25
C THR A 69 -2.63 -16.21 -15.94
N GLU A 70 -3.33 -17.33 -16.00
CA GLU A 70 -3.13 -18.30 -17.07
C GLU A 70 -3.62 -17.63 -18.37
N THR A 71 -2.70 -17.14 -19.20
CA THR A 71 -2.97 -17.06 -20.64
C THR A 71 -2.23 -18.22 -21.28
N ASN A 72 -2.90 -19.38 -21.25
CA ASN A 72 -2.61 -20.45 -22.18
C ASN A 72 -3.05 -19.97 -23.57
N THR A 73 -2.11 -19.77 -24.48
CA THR A 73 -2.35 -20.03 -25.90
C THR A 73 -1.13 -20.73 -26.45
N SER A 74 -1.23 -22.05 -26.40
CA SER A 74 -0.46 -23.00 -27.20
C SER A 74 -0.62 -22.70 -28.69
N THR A 75 0.49 -22.74 -29.42
CA THR A 75 0.64 -23.19 -30.82
C THR A 75 2.16 -23.29 -30.98
N ASP A 76 2.81 -24.34 -30.49
CA ASP A 76 3.00 -25.66 -31.11
C ASP A 76 3.54 -25.60 -32.54
N SER A 77 4.79 -26.08 -32.69
CA SER A 77 5.42 -26.73 -33.85
C SER A 77 5.56 -25.88 -35.13
N GLU A 78 6.77 -25.64 -35.66
CA GLU A 78 7.75 -26.60 -36.18
C GLU A 78 9.17 -25.99 -36.23
#